data_AF-A0A7M4D2F1-F1
#
_entry.id   AF-A0A7M4D2F1-F1
#
_cell.length_a   1.000
_cell.length_b   1.000
_cell.length_c   1.000
_cell.angle_alpha   90.00
_cell.angle_beta   90.00
_cell.angle_gamma   90.00
#
_symmetry.space_group_name_H-M   'P 1'
#
loop_
_entity.id
_entity.type
_entity.pdbx_description
1 polymer ?
#
loop_
_entity_poly.entity_id
_entity_poly.type
_entity_poly.pdbx_seq_one_letter_code
_entity_poly.pdbx_strand_id
1 'polypeptide(L)'
;MISVQLLIAINYQFLIICDKSLVGIQTVINAYTYHFDAEIKESADVLTTSLKKYGTAITKQNYQGETGTVNSILDEWKRESAFVNAINKLALTDWVVELGTANTQVNTDYLDRAKEDAESPEIKIVDLQANNALVANMDPFSVSEEIKSNVSGVKGIFTYFTVDSLQIK
;
A
#
# COMPACT_ATOMS: atom_id res chain seq x y z
N MET A 1 -6.68 16.48 -10.40
CA MET A 1 -6.32 16.24 -8.99
C MET A 1 -6.90 14.91 -8.58
N ILE A 2 -6.05 13.91 -8.34
CA ILE A 2 -6.49 12.65 -7.71
C ILE A 2 -6.80 13.02 -6.25
N SER A 3 -7.97 12.63 -5.75
CA SER A 3 -8.33 12.93 -4.36
C SER A 3 -7.45 12.10 -3.40
N VAL A 4 -7.10 12.66 -2.24
CA VAL A 4 -6.31 11.99 -1.18
C VAL A 4 -6.88 10.61 -0.82
N GLN A 5 -8.21 10.46 -0.86
CA GLN A 5 -8.90 9.18 -0.64
C GLN A 5 -8.58 8.12 -1.70
N LEU A 6 -8.47 8.53 -2.97
CA LEU A 6 -8.12 7.64 -4.07
C LEU A 6 -6.64 7.22 -3.98
N LEU A 7 -5.75 8.11 -3.54
CA LEU A 7 -4.33 7.82 -3.34
C LEU A 7 -4.10 6.85 -2.18
N ILE A 8 -4.86 6.99 -1.08
CA ILE A 8 -4.86 6.04 0.03
C ILE A 8 -5.34 4.66 -0.43
N ALA A 9 -6.43 4.58 -1.19
CA ALA A 9 -6.98 3.32 -1.70
C ALA A 9 -6.01 2.59 -2.65
N ILE A 10 -5.31 3.33 -3.52
CA ILE A 10 -4.31 2.76 -4.45
C ILE A 10 -3.13 2.14 -3.67
N ASN A 11 -2.63 2.83 -2.64
CA ASN A 11 -1.53 2.29 -1.85
C ASN A 11 -1.89 0.99 -1.12
N TYR A 12 -3.10 0.89 -0.55
CA TYR A 12 -3.58 -0.36 0.05
C TYR A 12 -3.72 -1.49 -0.98
N GLN A 13 -4.08 -1.17 -2.23
CA GLN A 13 -4.18 -2.17 -3.28
C GLN A 13 -2.83 -2.79 -3.62
N PHE A 14 -1.76 -1.99 -3.74
CA PHE A 14 -0.42 -2.51 -4.03
C PHE A 14 0.19 -3.25 -2.85
N LEU A 15 -0.12 -2.84 -1.61
CA LEU A 15 0.24 -3.61 -0.42
C LEU A 15 -0.40 -5.02 -0.46
N ILE A 16 -1.71 -5.09 -0.73
CA ILE A 16 -2.41 -6.38 -0.84
C ILE A 16 -1.82 -7.27 -1.94
N ILE A 17 -1.39 -6.68 -3.07
CA ILE A 17 -0.74 -7.43 -4.15
C ILE A 17 0.63 -7.93 -3.70
N CYS A 18 1.43 -7.11 -3.03
CA CYS A 18 2.72 -7.49 -2.46
C CYS A 18 2.58 -8.70 -1.52
N ASP A 19 1.67 -8.62 -0.56
CA ASP A 19 1.43 -9.69 0.41
C ASP A 19 1.01 -10.99 -0.28
N LYS A 20 0.08 -10.90 -1.24
CA LYS A 20 -0.42 -12.07 -1.99
C LYS A 20 0.67 -12.71 -2.83
N SER A 21 1.50 -11.91 -3.50
CA SER A 21 2.63 -12.41 -4.29
C SER A 21 3.64 -13.11 -3.40
N LEU A 22 3.99 -12.52 -2.24
CA LEU A 22 4.89 -13.13 -1.28
C LEU A 22 4.34 -14.45 -0.72
N VAL A 23 3.07 -14.47 -0.30
CA VAL A 23 2.40 -15.68 0.20
C VAL A 23 2.33 -16.76 -0.88
N GLY A 24 2.03 -16.40 -2.12
CA GLY A 24 1.98 -17.35 -3.24
C GLY A 24 3.35 -17.97 -3.52
N ILE A 25 4.41 -17.16 -3.59
CA ILE A 25 5.79 -17.63 -3.74
C ILE A 25 6.16 -18.60 -2.60
N GLN A 26 5.91 -18.21 -1.35
CA GLN A 26 6.16 -19.07 -0.18
C GLN A 26 5.39 -20.39 -0.25
N THR A 27 4.14 -20.35 -0.71
CA THR A 27 3.29 -21.53 -0.84
C THR A 27 3.84 -22.50 -1.89
N VAL A 28 4.24 -22.00 -3.05
CA VAL A 28 4.85 -22.81 -4.12
C VAL A 28 6.16 -23.43 -3.65
N ILE A 29 7.04 -22.63 -3.05
CA ILE A 29 8.31 -23.12 -2.49
C ILE A 29 8.04 -24.23 -1.48
N ASN A 30 7.16 -23.98 -0.50
CA ASN A 30 6.83 -24.96 0.54
C ASN A 30 6.26 -26.26 -0.06
N ALA A 31 5.37 -26.17 -1.04
CA ALA A 31 4.83 -27.34 -1.73
C ALA A 31 5.95 -28.16 -2.40
N TYR A 32 6.90 -27.48 -3.07
CA TYR A 32 7.98 -28.14 -3.78
C TYR A 32 9.08 -28.73 -2.89
N THR A 33 9.16 -28.38 -1.61
CA THR A 33 10.02 -29.12 -0.65
C THR A 33 9.63 -30.59 -0.48
N TYR A 34 8.41 -30.98 -0.89
CA TYR A 34 7.92 -32.35 -0.88
C TYR A 34 7.85 -32.98 -2.27
N HIS A 35 8.40 -32.33 -3.29
CA HIS A 35 8.34 -32.81 -4.68
C HIS A 35 9.17 -34.09 -4.88
N PHE A 36 8.73 -34.98 -5.78
CA PHE A 36 9.39 -36.25 -6.06
C PHE A 36 10.67 -36.09 -6.90
N ASP A 37 10.71 -35.05 -7.74
CA ASP A 37 11.92 -34.66 -8.48
C ASP A 37 12.91 -33.97 -7.54
N ALA A 38 14.11 -34.54 -7.45
CA ALA A 38 15.16 -34.09 -6.55
C ALA A 38 15.67 -32.68 -6.87
N GLU A 39 15.76 -32.29 -8.14
CA GLU A 39 16.24 -30.96 -8.54
C GLU A 39 15.22 -29.87 -8.20
N ILE A 40 13.92 -30.16 -8.37
CA ILE A 40 12.83 -29.27 -7.96
C ILE A 40 12.85 -29.10 -6.45
N LYS A 41 12.97 -30.21 -5.71
CA LYS A 41 13.05 -30.17 -4.25
C LYS A 41 14.28 -29.38 -3.76
N GLU A 42 15.45 -29.63 -4.32
CA GLU A 42 16.68 -28.91 -3.96
C GLU A 42 16.54 -27.41 -4.23
N SER A 43 15.95 -27.02 -5.38
CA SER A 43 15.67 -25.62 -5.70
C SER A 43 14.73 -24.96 -4.69
N ALA A 44 13.70 -25.69 -4.23
CA ALA A 44 12.79 -25.22 -3.19
C ALA A 44 13.48 -25.09 -1.83
N ASP A 45 14.36 -26.03 -1.47
CA ASP A 45 15.13 -26.00 -0.21
C ASP A 45 16.11 -24.82 -0.18
N VAL A 46 16.73 -24.50 -1.32
CA VAL A 46 17.60 -23.32 -1.50
C VAL A 46 16.83 -22.02 -1.23
N LEU A 47 15.67 -21.84 -1.86
CA LEU A 47 14.85 -20.64 -1.66
C LEU A 47 14.25 -20.58 -0.25
N THR A 48 13.83 -21.71 0.30
CA THR A 48 13.37 -21.82 1.70
C THR A 48 14.44 -21.33 2.68
N THR A 49 15.70 -21.71 2.43
CA THR A 49 16.82 -21.32 3.28
C THR A 49 17.10 -19.82 3.21
N SER A 50 16.98 -19.20 2.03
CA SER A 50 17.04 -17.74 1.90
C SER A 50 15.92 -17.06 2.69
N LEU A 51 14.66 -17.48 2.51
CA LEU A 51 13.51 -16.86 3.19
C LEU A 51 13.58 -16.95 4.72
N LYS A 52 14.11 -18.05 5.26
CA LYS A 52 14.30 -18.22 6.71
C LYS A 52 15.18 -17.14 7.35
N LYS A 53 16.11 -16.51 6.59
CA LYS A 53 16.97 -15.42 7.09
C LYS A 53 16.17 -14.19 7.51
N TYR A 54 14.99 -13.99 6.92
CA TYR A 54 14.14 -12.82 7.12
C TYR A 54 12.98 -13.07 8.09
N GLY A 55 12.86 -14.29 8.62
CA GLY A 55 11.82 -14.69 9.57
C GLY A 55 10.51 -15.16 8.91
N THR A 56 9.56 -15.59 9.74
CA THR A 56 8.33 -16.29 9.29
C THR A 56 7.10 -15.40 9.18
N ALA A 57 7.22 -14.11 9.51
CA ALA A 57 6.09 -13.19 9.63
C ALA A 57 6.32 -11.89 8.86
N ILE A 58 6.86 -12.00 7.64
CA ILE A 58 7.21 -10.85 6.79
C ILE A 58 5.96 -9.98 6.51
N THR A 59 4.84 -10.59 6.14
CA THR A 59 3.54 -9.91 5.88
C THR A 59 2.85 -9.37 7.14
N LYS A 60 3.44 -9.54 8.33
CA LYS A 60 2.94 -8.95 9.58
C LYS A 60 3.80 -7.78 10.05
N GLN A 61 4.88 -7.47 9.32
CA GLN A 61 5.68 -6.29 9.61
C GLN A 61 4.87 -5.04 9.32
N ASN A 62 5.30 -3.90 9.86
CA ASN A 62 4.77 -2.65 9.36
C ASN A 62 5.20 -2.46 7.90
N TYR A 63 4.42 -1.69 7.16
CA TYR A 63 4.64 -1.43 5.75
C TYR A 63 6.09 -1.12 5.35
N GLN A 64 6.76 -0.21 6.06
CA GLN A 64 8.15 0.16 5.75
C GLN A 64 9.13 -1.00 6.01
N GLY A 65 8.89 -1.75 7.09
CA GLY A 65 9.66 -2.95 7.42
C GLY A 65 9.47 -4.05 6.38
N GLU A 66 8.22 -4.30 5.98
CA GLU A 66 7.89 -5.27 4.93
C GLU A 66 8.57 -4.89 3.61
N THR A 67 8.45 -3.64 3.19
CA THR A 67 9.09 -3.14 1.96
C THR A 67 10.60 -3.30 1.99
N GLY A 68 11.24 -2.98 3.12
CA GLY A 68 12.69 -3.16 3.29
C GLY A 68 13.12 -4.64 3.26
N THR A 69 12.33 -5.51 3.89
CA THR A 69 12.57 -6.95 3.88
C THR A 69 12.41 -7.54 2.48
N VAL A 70 11.33 -7.19 1.77
CA VAL A 70 11.07 -7.64 0.39
C VAL A 70 12.17 -7.17 -0.55
N ASN A 71 12.63 -5.91 -0.44
CA ASN A 71 13.77 -5.43 -1.23
C ASN A 71 15.04 -6.25 -0.97
N SER A 72 15.34 -6.54 0.29
CA SER A 72 16.52 -7.33 0.65
C SER A 72 16.48 -8.74 0.06
N ILE A 73 15.29 -9.38 0.09
CA ILE A 73 15.05 -10.69 -0.54
C ILE A 73 15.27 -10.62 -2.05
N LEU A 74 14.63 -9.65 -2.72
CA LEU A 74 14.72 -9.50 -4.17
C LEU A 74 16.16 -9.22 -4.63
N ASP A 75 16.90 -8.41 -3.88
CA ASP A 75 18.30 -8.09 -4.18
C ASP A 75 19.23 -9.30 -3.97
N GLU A 76 19.00 -10.09 -2.93
CA GLU A 76 19.69 -11.37 -2.73
C GLU A 76 19.42 -12.32 -3.90
N TRP A 77 18.15 -12.50 -4.27
CA TRP A 77 17.74 -13.42 -5.32
C TRP A 77 18.26 -13.04 -6.71
N LYS A 78 18.41 -11.74 -6.99
CA LYS A 78 19.00 -11.26 -8.24
C LYS A 78 20.52 -11.39 -8.30
N ARG A 79 21.20 -11.31 -7.15
CA ARG A 79 22.66 -11.28 -7.07
C ARG A 79 23.30 -12.65 -7.19
N GLU A 80 22.68 -13.67 -6.59
CA GLU A 80 23.28 -15.01 -6.49
C GLU A 80 22.66 -15.96 -7.51
N SER A 81 23.50 -16.54 -8.38
CA SER A 81 23.06 -17.42 -9.47
C SER A 81 22.27 -18.64 -8.99
N ALA A 82 22.55 -19.13 -7.78
CA ALA A 82 21.81 -20.22 -7.16
C ALA A 82 20.30 -19.89 -7.01
N PHE A 83 19.97 -18.66 -6.59
CA PHE A 83 18.57 -18.24 -6.44
C PHE A 83 17.91 -17.99 -7.79
N VAL A 84 18.60 -17.35 -8.74
CA VAL A 84 18.08 -17.16 -10.11
C VAL A 84 17.74 -18.51 -10.75
N ASN A 85 18.63 -19.49 -10.63
CA ASN A 85 18.41 -20.83 -11.17
C ASN A 85 17.23 -21.53 -10.50
N ALA A 86 17.11 -21.43 -9.17
CA ALA A 86 16.00 -22.00 -8.43
C ALA A 86 14.65 -21.35 -8.81
N ILE A 87 14.60 -20.02 -8.92
CA ILE A 87 13.40 -19.27 -9.34
C ILE A 87 12.94 -19.72 -10.74
N ASN A 88 13.88 -19.85 -11.68
CA ASN A 88 13.59 -20.32 -13.03
C ASN A 88 13.11 -21.78 -13.03
N LYS A 89 13.77 -22.66 -12.26
CA LYS A 89 13.41 -24.08 -12.16
C LYS A 89 12.00 -24.27 -11.59
N LEU A 90 11.60 -23.45 -10.62
CA LEU A 90 10.26 -23.49 -10.01
C LEU A 90 9.21 -22.67 -10.77
N ALA A 91 9.57 -22.07 -11.91
CA ALA A 91 8.71 -21.19 -12.71
C ALA A 91 8.12 -20.00 -11.91
N LEU A 92 8.92 -19.40 -11.02
CA LEU A 92 8.53 -18.29 -10.15
C LEU A 92 8.87 -16.90 -10.70
N THR A 93 9.47 -16.81 -11.89
CA THR A 93 9.98 -15.54 -12.44
C THR A 93 8.91 -14.45 -12.51
N ASP A 94 7.72 -14.76 -13.01
CA ASP A 94 6.62 -13.78 -13.12
C ASP A 94 6.15 -13.31 -11.74
N TRP A 95 6.12 -14.22 -10.75
CA TRP A 95 5.76 -13.88 -9.37
C TRP A 95 6.79 -12.94 -8.72
N VAL A 96 8.08 -13.18 -8.96
CA VAL A 96 9.17 -12.32 -8.46
C VAL A 96 9.10 -10.93 -9.10
N VAL A 97 8.74 -10.84 -10.38
CA VAL A 97 8.52 -9.57 -11.09
C VAL A 97 7.31 -8.83 -10.53
N GLU A 98 6.19 -9.51 -10.32
CA GLU A 98 4.98 -8.93 -9.72
C GLU A 98 5.26 -8.40 -8.31
N LEU A 99 5.95 -9.18 -7.48
CA LEU A 99 6.36 -8.78 -6.13
C LEU A 99 7.22 -7.51 -6.15
N GLY A 100 8.21 -7.45 -7.05
CA GLY A 100 9.07 -6.27 -7.20
C GLY A 100 8.31 -5.03 -7.68
N THR A 101 7.39 -5.20 -8.61
CA THR A 101 6.54 -4.12 -9.13
C THR A 101 5.65 -3.56 -8.03
N ALA A 102 4.92 -4.43 -7.31
CA ALA A 102 4.04 -4.04 -6.23
C ALA A 102 4.81 -3.33 -5.10
N ASN A 103 5.97 -3.86 -4.70
CA ASN A 103 6.79 -3.26 -3.64
C ASN A 103 7.35 -1.87 -4.01
N THR A 104 7.69 -1.67 -5.29
CA THR A 104 8.16 -0.37 -5.79
C THR A 104 7.04 0.66 -5.82
N GLN A 105 5.83 0.24 -6.22
CA GLN A 105 4.68 1.14 -6.32
C GLN A 105 4.21 1.61 -4.94
N VAL A 106 4.18 0.67 -3.99
CA VAL A 106 4.10 0.92 -2.55
C VAL A 106 5.05 2.07 -2.17
N ASN A 107 6.36 1.91 -2.34
CA ASN A 107 7.32 2.93 -1.89
C ASN A 107 7.11 4.30 -2.57
N THR A 108 6.77 4.31 -3.87
CA THR A 108 6.49 5.53 -4.64
C THR A 108 5.26 6.28 -4.11
N ASP A 109 4.14 5.57 -3.94
CA ASP A 109 2.88 6.14 -3.44
C ASP A 109 3.02 6.70 -2.02
N TYR A 110 3.91 6.14 -1.20
CA TYR A 110 4.22 6.68 0.12
C TYR A 110 4.96 8.02 0.03
N LEU A 111 5.99 8.11 -0.81
CA LEU A 111 6.77 9.34 -0.98
C LEU A 111 5.96 10.47 -1.61
N ASP A 112 5.06 10.15 -2.54
CA ASP A 112 4.24 11.16 -3.20
C ASP A 112 3.15 11.71 -2.26
N ARG A 113 2.58 10.89 -1.37
CA ARG A 113 1.73 11.38 -0.27
C ARG A 113 2.47 12.34 0.66
N ALA A 114 3.70 12.00 1.05
CA ALA A 114 4.49 12.86 1.93
C ALA A 114 4.79 14.23 1.31
N LYS A 115 4.92 14.30 -0.03
CA LYS A 115 5.06 15.56 -0.76
C LYS A 115 3.73 16.31 -0.86
N GLU A 116 2.64 15.63 -1.21
CA GLU A 116 1.31 16.25 -1.27
C GLU A 116 0.88 16.83 0.09
N ASP A 117 1.16 16.14 1.19
CA ASP A 117 0.89 16.64 2.55
C ASP A 117 1.77 17.85 2.90
N ALA A 118 3.02 17.88 2.43
CA ALA A 118 3.92 19.02 2.62
C ALA A 118 3.55 20.24 1.75
N GLU A 119 2.96 20.00 0.57
CA GLU A 119 2.55 21.03 -0.39
C GLU A 119 1.09 21.48 -0.18
N SER A 120 0.30 20.72 0.57
CA SER A 120 -1.07 21.09 0.93
C SER A 120 -1.03 22.29 1.87
N PRO A 121 -1.64 23.44 1.51
CA PRO A 121 -1.74 24.56 2.43
C PRO A 121 -2.58 24.10 3.62
N GLU A 122 -1.91 23.90 4.75
CA GLU A 122 -2.53 23.68 6.03
C GLU A 122 -3.46 24.88 6.27
N ILE A 123 -4.76 24.74 6.00
CA ILE A 123 -5.71 25.74 6.46
C ILE A 123 -5.71 25.59 7.98
N LYS A 124 -4.84 26.37 8.64
CA LYS A 124 -4.81 26.44 10.09
C LYS A 124 -6.20 26.87 10.52
N ILE A 125 -6.74 26.22 11.54
CA ILE A 125 -8.06 26.58 12.12
C ILE A 125 -8.13 28.09 12.43
N VAL A 126 -6.97 28.71 12.69
CA VAL A 126 -6.78 30.16 12.85
C VAL A 126 -7.17 30.97 11.61
N ASP A 127 -6.88 30.49 10.40
CA ASP A 127 -7.20 31.17 9.13
C ASP A 127 -8.69 31.08 8.77
N LEU A 128 -9.38 30.01 9.19
CA LEU A 128 -10.84 29.90 9.09
C LEU A 128 -11.56 30.84 10.08
N GLN A 129 -11.00 31.02 11.27
CA GLN A 129 -11.56 31.93 12.28
C GLN A 129 -11.36 33.41 11.90
N ALA A 130 -10.23 33.75 11.30
CA ALA A 130 -9.96 35.10 10.79
C ALA A 130 -10.93 35.48 9.65
N ASN A 131 -11.23 34.55 8.75
CA ASN A 131 -12.21 34.79 7.68
C ASN A 131 -13.64 34.91 8.22
N ASN A 132 -14.05 34.12 9.21
CA ASN A 132 -15.39 34.23 9.81
C ASN A 132 -15.63 35.57 10.55
N ALA A 133 -14.58 36.17 11.11
CA ALA A 133 -14.68 37.48 11.77
C ALA A 133 -14.91 38.64 10.78
N LEU A 134 -14.49 38.49 9.51
CA LEU A 134 -14.77 39.47 8.44
C LEU A 134 -16.22 39.38 7.96
N VAL A 135 -16.82 38.19 7.97
CA VAL A 135 -18.23 37.96 7.56
C VAL A 135 -19.22 38.46 8.62
N ALA A 136 -18.85 38.46 9.90
CA ALA A 136 -19.72 38.90 11.01
C ALA A 136 -19.97 40.43 11.03
N ASN A 137 -19.20 41.22 10.30
CA ASN A 137 -19.31 42.68 10.23
C ASN A 137 -19.86 43.22 8.90
N MET A 138 -20.32 42.35 7.99
CA MET A 138 -20.97 42.74 6.73
C MET A 138 -22.50 42.59 6.81
N ASP A 139 -23.22 43.64 6.37
CA ASP A 139 -24.69 43.68 6.26
C ASP A 139 -25.21 42.45 5.47
N PRO A 140 -26.18 41.68 6.02
CA PRO A 140 -26.67 40.42 5.45
C PRO A 140 -27.26 40.53 4.03
N PHE A 141 -27.49 41.72 3.49
CA PHE A 141 -27.99 41.93 2.12
C PHE A 141 -26.94 42.05 1.01
N SER A 142 -25.64 42.00 1.33
CA SER A 142 -24.56 42.12 0.31
C SER A 142 -23.99 40.78 -0.18
N VAL A 143 -24.55 39.63 0.24
CA VAL A 143 -24.07 38.32 -0.21
C VAL A 143 -24.53 38.06 -1.65
N SER A 144 -23.62 38.13 -2.62
CA SER A 144 -23.91 37.74 -4.01
C SER A 144 -24.32 36.26 -4.08
N GLU A 145 -25.26 35.94 -4.97
CA GLU A 145 -25.86 34.59 -5.18
C GLU A 145 -24.83 33.45 -5.35
N GLU A 146 -23.58 33.77 -5.61
CA GLU A 146 -22.47 32.84 -5.83
C GLU A 146 -22.14 32.00 -4.58
N ILE A 147 -22.28 32.55 -3.37
CA ILE A 147 -21.96 31.83 -2.11
C ILE A 147 -23.01 30.76 -1.77
N LYS A 148 -24.29 30.96 -2.16
CA LYS A 148 -25.35 29.97 -1.90
C LYS A 148 -25.11 28.65 -2.64
N SER A 149 -24.42 28.68 -3.78
CA SER A 149 -24.13 27.47 -4.56
C SER A 149 -23.06 26.57 -3.91
N ASN A 150 -22.12 27.15 -3.17
CA ASN A 150 -21.01 26.42 -2.56
C ASN A 150 -21.39 25.69 -1.26
N VAL A 151 -22.47 26.09 -0.59
CA VAL A 151 -22.96 25.39 0.63
C VAL A 151 -23.74 24.12 0.26
N SER A 152 -24.34 24.06 -0.94
CA SER A 152 -24.98 22.85 -1.47
C SER A 152 -23.98 21.72 -1.73
N GLY A 153 -22.71 22.05 -2.03
CA GLY A 153 -21.66 21.07 -2.35
C GLY A 153 -21.09 20.32 -1.14
N VAL A 154 -21.27 20.83 0.07
CA VAL A 154 -20.72 20.22 1.30
C VAL A 154 -21.64 19.12 1.86
N LYS A 155 -22.90 19.06 1.41
CA LYS A 155 -23.87 18.05 1.87
C LYS A 155 -23.57 16.63 1.36
N GLY A 156 -22.63 16.46 0.43
CA GLY A 156 -22.27 15.18 -0.20
C GLY A 156 -21.15 14.38 0.47
N ILE A 157 -20.53 14.88 1.56
CA ILE A 157 -19.33 14.25 2.15
C ILE A 157 -19.65 13.33 3.36
N PHE A 158 -20.92 13.15 3.75
CA PHE A 158 -21.30 12.27 4.87
C PHE A 158 -22.32 11.18 4.49
N THR A 159 -21.86 10.20 3.71
CA THR A 159 -22.41 8.83 3.56
C THR A 159 -21.31 8.10 2.79
N TYR A 160 -20.53 7.14 3.30
CA TYR A 160 -20.78 5.83 3.93
C TYR A 160 -19.59 5.59 4.91
N PHE A 161 -19.69 5.05 6.13
CA PHE A 161 -20.31 3.82 6.57
C PHE A 161 -20.69 3.93 8.06
N THR A 162 -21.96 3.72 8.40
CA THR A 162 -22.30 3.00 9.62
C THR A 162 -21.92 1.54 9.38
N VAL A 163 -20.87 1.05 10.04
CA VAL A 163 -20.71 -0.40 10.21
C VAL A 163 -21.62 -0.77 11.37
N ASP A 164 -22.89 -1.03 11.06
CA ASP A 164 -23.74 -1.79 11.95
C ASP A 164 -23.10 -3.17 12.11
N SER A 165 -22.43 -3.33 13.23
CA SER A 165 -22.10 -4.62 13.81
C SER A 165 -23.39 -5.28 14.29
N LEU A 166 -24.19 -5.78 13.35
CA LEU A 166 -24.98 -7.00 13.54
C LEU A 166 -23.93 -8.13 13.58
N GLN A 167 -23.52 -8.71 14.70
CA GLN A 167 -24.28 -9.30 15.80
C GLN A 167 -23.39 -9.32 17.05
N ILE A 168 -23.94 -9.10 18.26
CA ILE A 168 -23.68 -9.87 19.48
C ILE A 168 -24.75 -9.50 20.53
N LYS A 169 -25.60 -10.50 20.80
CA LYS A 169 -26.61 -10.71 21.87
C LYS A 169 -27.84 -9.81 21.93
#